data_AF-A0A8T7C9N1-F1
#
_entry.id   AF-A0A8T7C9N1-F1
#
_cell.length_a   1.000
_cell.length_b   1.000
_cell.length_c   1.000
_cell.angle_alpha   90.00
_cell.angle_beta   90.00
_cell.angle_gamma   90.00
#
_symmetry.space_group_name_H-M   'P 1'
#
loop_
_entity.id
_entity.type
_entity.pdbx_description
1 polymer ?
#
loop_
_entity_poly.entity_id
_entity_poly.type
_entity_poly.pdbx_seq_one_letter_code
_entity_poly.pdbx_strand_id
1 'polypeptide(L)'
;EQHGEILRTEMQMKMLAFSHFAQFVHRWDERVQIHDDTLDGRFHSNSTINLAWDRNVQPKFLGKVTTAARSVRYGDTRGHRRREDIFAGGIETGVRSIPLARRYQAHEADDSIDGRQVFEFAGDTHVRFHEDGSFSWRDANDTGGHVGHEALGAGTTYLIGKKNTTFFVSGRLSGNVTIYTPERIIITGNVTYAQEGAVAETGGSFLGLVAAKSVEIAEPEVTGPGPLYVHGAIYAGRIFKVRDYRRRELSQLYIYGSVTAGSVSATEPRYSTRIEFDKRLEERRPAGFPVTDRFELTSWDGEWTRVSDSVGQ
;
A
#
# COMPACT_ATOMS: atom_id res chain seq x y z
N GLU A 1 -20.54 -33.41 12.60
CA GLU A 1 -21.22 -34.73 12.65
C GLU A 1 -22.70 -34.52 12.44
N GLN A 2 -23.27 -35.25 11.49
CA GLN A 2 -24.72 -35.31 11.31
C GLN A 2 -25.11 -36.78 11.49
N HIS A 3 -25.98 -37.06 12.46
CA HIS A 3 -26.43 -38.44 12.76
C HIS A 3 -25.29 -39.47 13.00
N GLY A 4 -24.16 -39.06 13.58
CA GLY A 4 -23.04 -39.96 13.88
C GLY A 4 -22.08 -40.22 12.70
N GLU A 5 -22.28 -39.54 11.57
CA GLU A 5 -21.39 -39.61 10.42
C GLU A 5 -20.41 -38.43 10.38
N ILE A 6 -19.14 -38.74 10.07
CA ILE A 6 -18.11 -37.74 9.83
C ILE A 6 -18.25 -37.23 8.40
N LEU A 7 -18.49 -35.94 8.26
CA LEU A 7 -18.59 -35.23 7.00
C LEU A 7 -17.31 -34.42 6.76
N ARG A 8 -16.88 -34.32 5.50
CA ARG A 8 -15.78 -33.48 5.03
C ARG A 8 -16.32 -32.52 3.97
N THR A 9 -15.74 -31.33 3.89
CA THR A 9 -15.93 -30.38 2.79
C THR A 9 -14.56 -29.82 2.41
N GLU A 10 -14.42 -29.34 1.18
CA GLU A 10 -13.19 -28.73 0.69
C GLU A 10 -13.42 -27.25 0.39
N MET A 11 -12.48 -26.42 0.83
CA MET A 11 -12.55 -24.97 0.69
C MET A 11 -11.26 -24.48 0.08
N GLN A 12 -11.36 -23.68 -0.97
CA GLN A 12 -10.19 -23.00 -1.50
C GLN A 12 -10.05 -21.66 -0.78
N MET A 13 -8.84 -21.41 -0.29
CA MET A 13 -8.53 -20.19 0.43
C MET A 13 -7.32 -19.51 -0.20
N LYS A 14 -7.37 -18.19 -0.30
CA LYS A 14 -6.23 -17.35 -0.71
C LYS A 14 -5.68 -16.60 0.49
N MET A 15 -4.37 -16.69 0.70
CA MET A 15 -3.69 -15.83 1.65
C MET A 15 -3.76 -14.38 1.17
N LEU A 16 -4.21 -13.48 2.04
CA LEU A 16 -4.32 -12.06 1.71
C LEU A 16 -2.94 -11.39 1.74
N ALA A 17 -2.63 -10.62 0.70
CA ALA A 17 -1.48 -9.73 0.72
C ALA A 17 -1.85 -8.41 1.42
N PHE A 18 -0.86 -7.73 1.98
CA PHE A 18 -1.09 -6.37 2.50
C PHE A 18 -1.54 -5.39 1.40
N SER A 19 -1.13 -5.65 0.16
CA SER A 19 -1.55 -4.87 -1.01
C SER A 19 -3.03 -5.04 -1.37
N HIS A 20 -3.78 -5.95 -0.73
CA HIS A 20 -5.24 -6.08 -0.94
C HIS A 20 -6.04 -5.05 -0.11
N PHE A 21 -5.39 -4.29 0.76
CA PHE A 21 -6.01 -3.19 1.49
C PHE A 21 -5.70 -1.88 0.80
N ALA A 22 -6.70 -1.04 0.55
CA ALA A 22 -6.47 0.36 0.17
C ALA A 22 -5.58 1.05 1.21
N GLN A 23 -5.91 0.85 2.48
CA GLN A 23 -5.04 1.25 3.57
C GLN A 23 -5.06 0.26 4.74
N PHE A 24 -3.86 -0.05 5.22
CA PHE A 24 -3.61 -0.82 6.43
C PHE A 24 -2.73 -0.04 7.39
N VAL A 25 -3.15 0.09 8.65
CA VAL A 25 -2.34 0.74 9.70
C VAL A 25 -2.22 -0.15 10.93
N HIS A 26 -0.98 -0.42 11.36
CA HIS A 26 -0.74 -1.28 12.53
C HIS A 26 -0.93 -0.55 13.86
N ARG A 27 -0.42 0.66 14.00
CA ARG A 27 -0.61 1.50 15.18
C ARG A 27 -0.78 2.94 14.74
N TRP A 28 -2.03 3.35 14.66
CA TRP A 28 -2.44 4.71 14.37
C TRP A 28 -1.90 5.67 15.46
N ASP A 29 -1.31 6.79 15.05
CA ASP A 29 -0.88 7.83 15.99
C ASP A 29 -2.12 8.54 16.55
N GLU A 30 -2.24 8.58 17.88
CA GLU A 30 -3.38 9.16 18.58
C GLU A 30 -3.63 10.66 18.29
N ARG A 31 -2.61 11.35 17.78
CA ARG A 31 -2.68 12.77 17.40
C ARG A 31 -3.00 13.00 15.93
N VAL A 32 -3.03 11.93 15.12
CA VAL A 32 -3.34 12.00 13.69
C VAL A 32 -4.80 11.64 13.51
N GLN A 33 -5.55 12.56 12.89
CA GLN A 33 -6.97 12.43 12.62
C GLN A 33 -7.18 12.35 11.10
N ILE A 34 -8.15 11.57 10.69
CA ILE A 34 -8.66 11.54 9.30
C ILE A 34 -9.77 12.58 9.23
N HIS A 35 -9.66 13.54 8.31
CA HIS A 35 -10.53 14.71 8.24
C HIS A 35 -11.09 14.96 6.83
N ASP A 36 -10.35 15.55 5.88
CA ASP A 36 -10.81 15.73 4.48
C ASP A 36 -10.42 14.56 3.56
N ASP A 37 -10.18 13.39 4.14
CA ASP A 37 -9.64 12.26 3.40
C ASP A 37 -10.75 11.40 2.78
N THR A 38 -10.48 10.87 1.58
CA THR A 38 -11.34 9.90 0.90
C THR A 38 -10.57 8.60 0.66
N LEU A 39 -11.11 7.48 1.12
CA LEU A 39 -10.52 6.15 0.98
C LEU A 39 -11.51 5.23 0.28
N ASP A 40 -11.14 4.82 -0.93
CA ASP A 40 -11.86 3.81 -1.72
C ASP A 40 -11.14 2.47 -1.65
N GLY A 41 -11.86 1.42 -1.27
CA GLY A 41 -11.34 0.07 -1.04
C GLY A 41 -11.23 -0.34 0.44
N ARG A 42 -10.69 -1.54 0.69
CA ARG A 42 -10.65 -2.15 2.03
C ARG A 42 -9.74 -1.36 2.97
N PHE A 43 -10.25 -1.04 4.16
CA PHE A 43 -9.47 -0.41 5.21
C PHE A 43 -9.35 -1.32 6.43
N HIS A 44 -8.14 -1.39 7.01
CA HIS A 44 -7.93 -2.02 8.31
C HIS A 44 -7.02 -1.22 9.23
N SER A 45 -7.41 -1.08 10.49
CA SER A 45 -6.53 -0.59 11.55
C SER A 45 -6.49 -1.54 12.75
N ASN A 46 -5.30 -1.95 13.14
CA ASN A 46 -5.09 -2.74 14.35
C ASN A 46 -5.30 -1.93 15.65
N SER A 47 -5.38 -0.60 15.56
CA SER A 47 -5.65 0.30 16.67
C SER A 47 -6.87 1.18 16.39
N THR A 48 -7.24 1.99 17.38
CA THR A 48 -8.32 2.98 17.27
C THR A 48 -8.11 3.90 16.06
N ILE A 49 -9.14 4.07 15.25
CA ILE A 49 -9.19 5.05 14.15
C ILE A 49 -9.63 6.38 14.75
N ASN A 50 -8.91 7.47 14.47
CA ASN A 50 -9.27 8.81 14.91
C ASN A 50 -9.86 9.60 13.75
N LEU A 51 -11.06 10.14 13.95
CA LEU A 51 -11.79 10.93 12.96
C LEU A 51 -12.02 12.34 13.46
N ALA A 52 -12.02 13.30 12.53
CA ALA A 52 -12.46 14.66 12.74
C ALA A 52 -13.35 15.10 11.57
N TRP A 53 -14.19 16.11 11.78
CA TRP A 53 -14.98 16.72 10.70
C TRP A 53 -15.47 18.09 11.11
N ASP A 54 -15.86 18.90 10.12
CA ASP A 54 -16.58 20.14 10.35
C ASP A 54 -17.86 20.23 9.50
N ARG A 55 -18.44 21.44 9.40
CA ARG A 55 -19.68 21.69 8.67
C ARG A 55 -19.53 21.49 7.15
N ASN A 56 -18.33 21.65 6.62
CA ASN A 56 -18.03 21.63 5.19
C ASN A 56 -17.31 20.36 4.75
N VAL A 57 -16.50 19.78 5.64
CA VAL A 57 -15.60 18.67 5.35
C VAL A 57 -15.87 17.47 6.25
N GLN A 58 -15.72 16.27 5.70
CA GLN A 58 -15.81 15.02 6.45
C GLN A 58 -14.99 13.91 5.77
N PRO A 59 -14.53 12.91 6.54
CA PRO A 59 -13.82 11.77 5.99
C PRO A 59 -14.81 10.83 5.32
N LYS A 60 -14.36 10.15 4.27
CA LYS A 60 -15.17 9.20 3.50
C LYS A 60 -14.45 7.88 3.31
N PHE A 61 -15.06 6.81 3.80
CA PHE A 61 -14.66 5.44 3.53
C PHE A 61 -15.71 4.80 2.64
N LEU A 62 -15.35 4.55 1.38
CA LEU A 62 -16.26 3.99 0.38
C LEU A 62 -16.29 2.46 0.45
N GLY A 63 -15.19 1.83 0.87
CA GLY A 63 -15.11 0.38 1.12
C GLY A 63 -15.35 -0.03 2.58
N LYS A 64 -15.33 -1.35 2.83
CA LYS A 64 -15.48 -1.92 4.16
C LYS A 64 -14.32 -1.50 5.07
N VAL A 65 -14.66 -0.99 6.24
CA VAL A 65 -13.70 -0.63 7.30
C VAL A 65 -13.69 -1.69 8.39
N THR A 66 -12.50 -2.11 8.80
CA THR A 66 -12.33 -3.03 9.93
C THR A 66 -11.33 -2.48 10.93
N THR A 67 -11.56 -2.72 12.23
CA THR A 67 -10.57 -2.39 13.25
C THR A 67 -10.56 -3.36 14.41
N ALA A 68 -9.36 -3.65 14.93
CA ALA A 68 -9.22 -4.46 16.14
C ALA A 68 -9.60 -3.69 17.42
N ALA A 69 -9.71 -2.37 17.36
CA ALA A 69 -10.27 -1.58 18.45
C ALA A 69 -11.78 -1.82 18.58
N ARG A 70 -12.30 -1.69 19.79
CA ARG A 70 -13.75 -1.85 20.08
C ARG A 70 -14.58 -0.64 19.65
N SER A 71 -13.95 0.46 19.27
CA SER A 71 -14.61 1.71 18.89
C SER A 71 -13.69 2.55 18.00
N VAL A 72 -14.25 3.62 17.43
CA VAL A 72 -13.50 4.70 16.79
C VAL A 72 -13.50 5.92 17.71
N ARG A 73 -12.49 6.77 17.59
CA ARG A 73 -12.38 8.02 18.35
C ARG A 73 -12.80 9.19 17.49
N TYR A 74 -13.61 10.06 18.08
CA TYR A 74 -14.02 11.34 17.48
C TYR A 74 -13.22 12.45 18.16
N GLY A 75 -12.43 13.19 17.38
CA GLY A 75 -11.64 14.33 17.82
C GLY A 75 -12.42 15.63 17.70
N ASP A 76 -11.82 16.60 17.01
CA ASP A 76 -12.47 17.89 16.74
C ASP A 76 -13.61 17.69 15.74
N THR A 77 -14.84 17.70 16.25
CA THR A 77 -16.04 17.45 15.45
C THR A 77 -17.00 18.63 15.56
N ARG A 78 -17.38 19.21 14.43
CA ARG A 78 -18.35 20.31 14.36
C ARG A 78 -19.48 19.96 13.40
N GLY A 79 -20.70 19.95 13.92
CA GLY A 79 -21.89 19.56 13.17
C GLY A 79 -22.21 18.07 13.30
N HIS A 80 -23.44 17.72 12.99
CA HIS A 80 -23.92 16.34 13.05
C HIS A 80 -23.59 15.61 11.75
N ARG A 81 -23.01 14.40 11.87
CA ARG A 81 -22.75 13.48 10.76
C ARG A 81 -23.28 12.12 11.11
N ARG A 82 -23.92 11.46 10.14
CA ARG A 82 -24.32 10.07 10.33
C ARG A 82 -23.13 9.18 10.06
N ARG A 83 -23.11 8.05 10.76
CA ARG A 83 -22.05 7.04 10.58
C ARG A 83 -22.01 6.51 9.14
N GLU A 84 -23.17 6.40 8.49
CA GLU A 84 -23.32 5.99 7.08
C GLU A 84 -22.71 6.98 6.08
N ASP A 85 -22.68 8.28 6.40
CA ASP A 85 -22.08 9.30 5.54
C ASP A 85 -20.53 9.22 5.55
N ILE A 86 -19.96 8.71 6.65
CA ILE A 86 -18.52 8.51 6.82
C ILE A 86 -18.11 7.11 6.35
N PHE A 87 -18.87 6.07 6.72
CA PHE A 87 -18.58 4.66 6.46
C PHE A 87 -19.60 4.08 5.49
N ALA A 88 -19.56 4.49 4.23
CA ALA A 88 -20.50 4.05 3.21
C ALA A 88 -20.42 2.52 2.99
N GLY A 89 -19.23 1.93 3.04
CA GLY A 89 -19.02 0.47 2.96
C GLY A 89 -19.21 -0.28 4.28
N GLY A 90 -19.65 0.40 5.33
CA GLY A 90 -19.82 -0.16 6.68
C GLY A 90 -18.51 -0.29 7.48
N ILE A 91 -18.66 -0.52 8.78
CA ILE A 91 -17.54 -0.65 9.71
C ILE A 91 -17.76 -1.77 10.72
N GLU A 92 -16.73 -2.60 10.91
CA GLU A 92 -16.68 -3.71 11.86
C GLU A 92 -15.56 -3.47 12.90
N THR A 93 -15.92 -3.49 14.18
CA THR A 93 -15.01 -3.21 15.31
C THR A 93 -14.76 -4.47 16.13
N GLY A 94 -13.61 -4.56 16.80
CA GLY A 94 -13.25 -5.69 17.65
C GLY A 94 -12.86 -6.95 16.86
N VAL A 95 -12.52 -6.81 15.58
CA VAL A 95 -11.99 -7.92 14.79
C VAL A 95 -10.60 -8.32 15.28
N ARG A 96 -10.14 -9.54 14.99
CA ARG A 96 -8.78 -9.94 15.35
C ARG A 96 -7.76 -9.05 14.63
N SER A 97 -6.67 -8.69 15.32
CA SER A 97 -5.55 -7.95 14.72
C SER A 97 -4.84 -8.75 13.62
N ILE A 98 -4.25 -8.06 12.65
CA ILE A 98 -3.39 -8.64 11.61
C ILE A 98 -1.94 -8.24 11.92
N PRO A 99 -1.03 -9.16 12.26
CA PRO A 99 0.35 -8.83 12.56
C PRO A 99 1.08 -8.30 11.32
N LEU A 100 1.87 -7.23 11.46
CA LEU A 100 2.79 -6.80 10.41
C LEU A 100 3.91 -7.83 10.20
N ALA A 101 4.41 -7.89 8.96
CA ALA A 101 5.56 -8.72 8.63
C ALA A 101 6.79 -8.28 9.44
N ARG A 102 7.22 -9.12 10.40
CA ARG A 102 8.29 -8.80 11.37
C ARG A 102 9.69 -8.72 10.75
N ARG A 103 9.92 -9.42 9.64
CA ARG A 103 11.18 -9.45 8.89
C ARG A 103 10.83 -9.64 7.42
N TYR A 104 10.86 -8.55 6.67
CA TYR A 104 10.76 -8.62 5.23
C TYR A 104 12.16 -8.57 4.63
N GLN A 105 12.53 -9.58 3.84
CA GLN A 105 13.74 -9.58 3.03
C GLN A 105 13.32 -9.70 1.57
N ALA A 106 13.62 -8.68 0.75
CA ALA A 106 13.20 -8.68 -0.65
C ALA A 106 13.85 -9.76 -1.51
N HIS A 107 14.99 -10.33 -1.08
CA HIS A 107 15.70 -11.35 -1.85
C HIS A 107 15.16 -12.77 -1.68
N GLU A 108 14.35 -13.03 -0.63
CA GLU A 108 13.61 -14.31 -0.51
C GLU A 108 12.31 -14.31 -1.32
N ALA A 109 12.02 -13.21 -2.03
CA ALA A 109 10.94 -13.13 -2.98
C ALA A 109 11.27 -13.92 -4.25
N ASP A 110 11.05 -15.22 -4.14
CA ASP A 110 10.60 -16.08 -5.23
C ASP A 110 11.64 -16.30 -6.35
N ASP A 111 12.59 -17.20 -6.10
CA ASP A 111 13.52 -17.73 -7.11
C ASP A 111 12.79 -18.44 -8.28
N SER A 112 11.46 -18.58 -8.22
CA SER A 112 10.62 -19.09 -9.31
C SER A 112 10.25 -18.05 -10.38
N ILE A 113 10.58 -16.76 -10.17
CA ILE A 113 10.27 -15.69 -11.14
C ILE A 113 11.34 -15.63 -12.22
N ASP A 114 11.04 -16.23 -13.37
CA ASP A 114 11.87 -16.17 -14.57
C ASP A 114 11.94 -14.72 -15.12
N GLY A 115 13.09 -14.36 -15.70
CA GLY A 115 13.31 -13.02 -16.28
C GLY A 115 13.44 -11.86 -15.29
N ARG A 116 13.77 -12.10 -14.01
CA ARG A 116 14.03 -11.04 -13.02
C ARG A 116 15.30 -10.26 -13.35
N GLN A 117 15.24 -8.94 -13.19
CA GLN A 117 16.43 -8.07 -13.20
C GLN A 117 16.67 -7.54 -11.78
N VAL A 118 17.91 -7.54 -11.31
CA VAL A 118 18.23 -7.10 -9.95
C VAL A 118 19.35 -6.07 -9.98
N PHE A 119 19.12 -4.92 -9.38
CA PHE A 119 20.09 -3.84 -9.21
C PHE A 119 20.29 -3.58 -7.71
N GLU A 120 21.54 -3.60 -7.25
CA GLU A 120 21.88 -3.35 -5.85
C GLU A 120 22.53 -1.98 -5.66
N PHE A 121 22.12 -1.26 -4.61
CA PHE A 121 22.57 0.10 -4.32
C PHE A 121 23.11 0.19 -2.89
N ALA A 122 24.36 0.64 -2.75
CA ALA A 122 25.05 0.74 -1.46
C ALA A 122 24.98 2.13 -0.80
N GLY A 123 24.45 3.14 -1.50
CA GLY A 123 24.33 4.51 -1.03
C GLY A 123 22.99 5.12 -1.39
N ASP A 124 22.72 6.28 -0.81
CA ASP A 124 21.52 7.05 -1.11
C ASP A 124 21.42 7.31 -2.62
N THR A 125 20.26 7.00 -3.21
CA THR A 125 20.11 6.90 -4.66
C THR A 125 18.83 7.61 -5.12
N HIS A 126 18.97 8.56 -6.05
CA HIS A 126 17.83 9.05 -6.81
C HIS A 126 17.49 8.06 -7.91
N VAL A 127 16.23 7.64 -7.98
CA VAL A 127 15.67 6.83 -9.06
C VAL A 127 14.59 7.64 -9.76
N ARG A 128 14.69 7.71 -11.09
CA ARG A 128 13.68 8.31 -11.95
C ARG A 128 13.21 7.31 -12.99
N PHE A 129 11.90 7.04 -13.01
CA PHE A 129 11.27 6.24 -14.05
C PHE A 129 10.92 7.08 -15.27
N HIS A 130 11.07 6.48 -16.45
CA HIS A 130 10.79 7.11 -17.73
C HIS A 130 9.71 6.34 -18.48
N GLU A 131 8.93 7.10 -19.25
CA GLU A 131 7.76 6.59 -19.98
C GLU A 131 8.13 5.61 -21.10
N ASP A 132 9.37 5.66 -21.58
CA ASP A 132 9.94 4.73 -22.57
C ASP A 132 10.22 3.32 -22.02
N GLY A 133 9.92 3.07 -20.75
CA GLY A 133 10.17 1.78 -20.10
C GLY A 133 11.60 1.64 -19.58
N SER A 134 12.31 2.74 -19.36
CA SER A 134 13.61 2.76 -18.70
C SER A 134 13.55 3.40 -17.31
N PHE A 135 14.66 3.28 -16.58
CA PHE A 135 14.90 4.06 -15.38
C PHE A 135 16.33 4.58 -15.36
N SER A 136 16.52 5.74 -14.74
CA SER A 136 17.86 6.27 -14.45
C SER A 136 18.09 6.37 -12.96
N TRP A 137 19.34 6.21 -12.55
CA TRP A 137 19.75 6.42 -11.17
C TRP A 137 21.01 7.26 -11.05
N ARG A 138 21.17 7.89 -9.89
CA ARG A 138 22.41 8.57 -9.48
C ARG A 138 22.56 8.56 -7.98
N ASP A 139 23.79 8.66 -7.49
CA ASP A 139 24.05 8.89 -6.07
C ASP A 139 23.40 10.22 -5.64
N ALA A 140 22.75 10.24 -4.48
CA ALA A 140 22.06 11.41 -3.96
C ALA A 140 23.02 12.52 -3.53
N ASN A 141 24.26 12.18 -3.19
CA ASN A 141 25.28 13.11 -2.74
C ASN A 141 26.19 13.60 -3.86
N ASP A 142 26.09 13.01 -5.06
CA ASP A 142 26.92 13.38 -6.21
C ASP A 142 26.10 13.98 -7.35
N THR A 143 25.97 15.31 -7.33
CA THR A 143 25.23 16.07 -8.36
C THR A 143 25.96 16.15 -9.71
N GLY A 144 27.26 15.83 -9.77
CA GLY A 144 28.06 15.83 -11.01
C GLY A 144 28.44 14.43 -11.50
N GLY A 145 28.02 13.40 -10.77
CA GLY A 145 28.40 12.01 -11.01
C GLY A 145 27.73 11.36 -12.21
N HIS A 146 28.16 10.12 -12.47
CA HIS A 146 27.58 9.28 -13.50
C HIS A 146 26.09 9.03 -13.23
N VAL A 147 25.25 9.34 -14.22
CA VAL A 147 23.85 8.94 -14.23
C VAL A 147 23.77 7.61 -14.94
N GLY A 148 23.50 6.55 -14.17
CA GLY A 148 23.19 5.24 -14.72
C GLY A 148 21.81 5.26 -15.38
N HIS A 149 21.64 4.45 -16.42
CA HIS A 149 20.40 4.37 -17.17
C HIS A 149 20.25 2.96 -17.75
N GLU A 150 19.09 2.34 -17.53
CA GLU A 150 18.82 0.98 -18.00
C GLU A 150 17.34 0.81 -18.42
N ALA A 151 17.10 -0.03 -19.43
CA ALA A 151 15.76 -0.47 -19.79
C ALA A 151 15.21 -1.47 -18.76
N LEU A 152 13.90 -1.38 -18.48
CA LEU A 152 13.18 -2.36 -17.69
C LEU A 152 12.94 -3.62 -18.53
N GLY A 153 13.19 -4.79 -17.94
CA GLY A 153 12.94 -6.08 -18.57
C GLY A 153 11.45 -6.43 -18.66
N ALA A 154 11.14 -7.51 -19.38
CA ALA A 154 9.77 -8.02 -19.48
C ALA A 154 9.24 -8.59 -18.14
N GLY A 155 10.14 -9.06 -17.27
CA GLY A 155 9.83 -9.55 -15.93
C GLY A 155 9.69 -8.44 -14.89
N THR A 156 9.95 -8.77 -13.63
CA THR A 156 10.03 -7.75 -12.56
C THR A 156 11.48 -7.29 -12.38
N THR A 157 11.68 -5.98 -12.36
CA THR A 157 12.95 -5.35 -11.99
C THR A 157 12.95 -5.01 -10.50
N TYR A 158 13.96 -5.49 -9.78
CA TYR A 158 14.17 -5.23 -8.36
C TYR A 158 15.28 -4.20 -8.16
N LEU A 159 14.96 -3.10 -7.48
CA LEU A 159 15.94 -2.10 -7.05
C LEU A 159 16.14 -2.25 -5.54
N ILE A 160 17.30 -2.76 -5.13
CA ILE A 160 17.55 -3.23 -3.77
C ILE A 160 18.62 -2.37 -3.09
N GLY A 161 18.20 -1.64 -2.07
CA GLY A 161 19.07 -0.86 -1.21
C GLY A 161 19.69 -1.73 -0.12
N LYS A 162 21.00 -1.59 0.07
CA LYS A 162 21.71 -2.18 1.22
C LYS A 162 21.42 -1.38 2.50
N LYS A 163 22.10 -1.76 3.58
CA LYS A 163 22.02 -1.04 4.85
C LYS A 163 22.37 0.44 4.64
N ASN A 164 21.61 1.34 5.27
CA ASN A 164 21.76 2.79 5.18
C ASN A 164 21.39 3.41 3.82
N THR A 165 20.80 2.67 2.87
CA THR A 165 20.41 3.21 1.56
C THR A 165 19.02 3.85 1.58
N THR A 166 18.94 5.15 1.32
CA THR A 166 17.68 5.85 1.02
C THR A 166 17.44 5.91 -0.49
N PHE A 167 16.23 5.54 -0.93
CA PHE A 167 15.81 5.81 -2.31
C PHE A 167 15.01 7.10 -2.39
N PHE A 168 15.27 7.90 -3.40
CA PHE A 168 14.49 9.09 -3.75
C PHE A 168 13.81 8.86 -5.09
N VAL A 169 12.49 8.75 -5.13
CA VAL A 169 11.75 8.18 -6.27
C VAL A 169 10.81 9.19 -6.90
N SER A 170 10.82 9.25 -8.23
CA SER A 170 9.92 10.05 -9.06
C SER A 170 9.80 9.45 -10.47
N GLY A 171 8.86 9.93 -11.29
CA GLY A 171 8.80 9.64 -12.72
C GLY A 171 7.52 8.92 -13.18
N ARG A 172 7.53 8.46 -14.43
CA ARG A 172 6.43 7.70 -15.04
C ARG A 172 6.93 6.29 -15.33
N LEU A 173 6.27 5.28 -14.77
CA LEU A 173 6.66 3.87 -14.86
C LEU A 173 5.94 3.18 -16.01
N SER A 174 6.71 2.58 -16.91
CA SER A 174 6.23 1.61 -17.90
C SER A 174 6.95 0.27 -17.68
N GLY A 175 6.37 -0.60 -16.85
CA GLY A 175 6.96 -1.91 -16.48
C GLY A 175 6.60 -2.37 -15.07
N ASN A 176 7.24 -3.44 -14.60
CA ASN A 176 7.04 -4.00 -13.26
C ASN A 176 8.29 -3.77 -12.41
N VAL A 177 8.17 -2.98 -11.35
CA VAL A 177 9.30 -2.64 -10.48
C VAL A 177 8.95 -2.85 -9.02
N THR A 178 9.88 -3.45 -8.27
CA THR A 178 9.86 -3.44 -6.80
C THR A 178 11.12 -2.77 -6.28
N ILE A 179 10.94 -1.67 -5.55
CA ILE A 179 12.01 -1.00 -4.80
C ILE A 179 11.97 -1.50 -3.36
N TYR A 180 13.08 -2.02 -2.87
CA TYR A 180 13.24 -2.42 -1.48
C TYR A 180 14.42 -1.72 -0.80
N THR A 181 14.22 -1.29 0.44
CA THR A 181 15.33 -0.89 1.32
C THR A 181 15.03 -1.21 2.79
N PRO A 182 16.04 -1.61 3.59
CA PRO A 182 15.90 -1.72 5.05
C PRO A 182 15.74 -0.35 5.74
N GLU A 183 15.92 0.75 5.01
CA GLU A 183 15.83 2.11 5.50
C GLU A 183 14.53 2.77 5.06
N ARG A 184 14.63 3.80 4.21
CA ARG A 184 13.52 4.67 3.85
C ARG A 184 13.46 4.93 2.34
N ILE A 185 12.26 5.13 1.85
CA ILE A 185 11.99 5.61 0.49
C ILE A 185 11.37 7.00 0.62
N ILE A 186 11.87 7.95 -0.16
CA ILE A 186 11.37 9.33 -0.20
C ILE A 186 10.79 9.56 -1.60
N ILE A 187 9.50 9.86 -1.67
CA ILE A 187 8.82 10.24 -2.91
C ILE A 187 9.07 11.73 -3.13
N THR A 188 9.83 12.07 -4.16
CA THR A 188 10.29 13.44 -4.43
C THR A 188 9.44 14.17 -5.47
N GLY A 189 8.49 13.49 -6.08
CA GLY A 189 7.55 14.05 -7.06
C GLY A 189 6.54 13.00 -7.47
N ASN A 190 5.79 13.27 -8.54
CA ASN A 190 4.84 12.30 -9.05
C ASN A 190 5.55 10.98 -9.40
N VAL A 191 4.92 9.87 -9.02
CA VAL A 191 5.30 8.52 -9.40
C VAL A 191 4.05 7.87 -9.95
N THR A 192 3.88 7.85 -11.28
CA THR A 192 2.64 7.37 -11.90
C THR A 192 2.92 6.23 -12.86
N TYR A 193 1.91 5.42 -13.17
CA TYR A 193 1.98 4.54 -14.33
C TYR A 193 1.94 5.36 -15.61
N ALA A 194 2.67 4.91 -16.63
CA ALA A 194 2.72 5.56 -17.95
C ALA A 194 1.42 5.32 -18.75
N GLN A 195 0.84 4.13 -18.61
CA GLN A 195 -0.41 3.73 -19.27
C GLN A 195 -1.61 3.99 -18.36
N GLU A 196 -2.67 4.57 -18.92
CA GLU A 196 -3.95 4.84 -18.26
C GLU A 196 -5.10 4.12 -19.00
N GLY A 197 -6.23 3.88 -18.32
CA GLY A 197 -7.44 3.29 -18.90
C GLY A 197 -7.44 1.75 -19.02
N ALA A 198 -8.25 1.19 -19.93
CA ALA A 198 -8.51 -0.25 -20.05
C ALA A 198 -7.26 -1.12 -20.31
N VAL A 199 -6.18 -0.53 -20.84
CA VAL A 199 -4.89 -1.21 -21.04
C VAL A 199 -4.18 -1.46 -19.70
N ALA A 200 -4.36 -0.57 -18.72
CA ALA A 200 -3.84 -0.77 -17.38
C ALA A 200 -4.51 -1.98 -16.69
N GLU A 201 -5.79 -2.23 -16.95
CA GLU A 201 -6.64 -3.23 -16.27
C GLU A 201 -6.24 -4.69 -16.54
N THR A 202 -5.58 -5.00 -17.65
CA THR A 202 -5.32 -6.40 -18.08
C THR A 202 -3.84 -6.79 -18.19
N GLY A 203 -2.91 -5.82 -18.24
CA GLY A 203 -1.48 -6.10 -18.39
C GLY A 203 -0.55 -4.94 -18.00
N GLY A 204 -1.07 -3.98 -17.22
CA GLY A 204 -0.38 -2.72 -16.95
C GLY A 204 0.79 -2.82 -15.98
N SER A 205 1.47 -1.68 -15.80
CA SER A 205 2.61 -1.52 -14.89
C SER A 205 2.24 -1.75 -13.43
N PHE A 206 3.20 -2.26 -12.66
CA PHE A 206 3.11 -2.43 -11.21
C PHE A 206 4.34 -1.85 -10.51
N LEU A 207 4.09 -1.06 -9.46
CA LEU A 207 5.13 -0.55 -8.58
C LEU A 207 4.92 -1.07 -7.16
N GLY A 208 5.94 -1.70 -6.60
CA GLY A 208 6.06 -1.99 -5.17
C GLY A 208 7.11 -1.08 -4.53
N LEU A 209 6.72 -0.28 -3.53
CA LEU A 209 7.65 0.50 -2.69
C LEU A 209 7.71 -0.13 -1.31
N VAL A 210 8.79 -0.81 -0.97
CA VAL A 210 8.92 -1.57 0.28
C VAL A 210 10.07 -1.06 1.12
N ALA A 211 9.76 -0.30 2.17
CA ALA A 211 10.73 0.21 3.13
C ALA A 211 10.52 -0.44 4.50
N ALA A 212 11.58 -1.00 5.10
CA ALA A 212 11.47 -1.57 6.44
C ALA A 212 11.27 -0.50 7.53
N LYS A 213 11.69 0.76 7.29
CA LYS A 213 11.40 1.90 8.18
C LYS A 213 10.28 2.76 7.63
N SER A 214 10.55 3.66 6.70
CA SER A 214 9.59 4.69 6.31
C SER A 214 9.45 4.85 4.82
N VAL A 215 8.24 5.17 4.39
CA VAL A 215 8.00 5.77 3.08
C VAL A 215 7.51 7.18 3.33
N GLU A 216 8.16 8.16 2.72
CA GLU A 216 7.99 9.56 3.07
C GLU A 216 7.69 10.38 1.82
N ILE A 217 6.70 11.27 1.88
CA ILE A 217 6.55 12.34 0.91
C ILE A 217 7.54 13.45 1.27
N ALA A 218 8.35 13.88 0.31
CA ALA A 218 9.35 14.92 0.49
C ALA A 218 8.75 16.27 0.90
N GLU A 219 9.59 17.20 1.32
CA GLU A 219 9.19 18.56 1.71
C GLU A 219 8.56 19.34 0.53
N PRO A 220 7.75 20.37 0.80
CA PRO A 220 7.10 21.15 -0.26
C PRO A 220 8.08 21.78 -1.26
N GLU A 221 9.28 22.15 -0.83
CA GLU A 221 10.35 22.65 -1.68
C GLU A 221 10.80 21.64 -2.75
N VAL A 222 10.57 20.35 -2.50
CA VAL A 222 10.96 19.26 -3.39
C VAL A 222 9.80 18.84 -4.29
N THR A 223 8.61 18.64 -3.73
CA THR A 223 7.44 18.19 -4.53
C THR A 223 6.73 19.33 -5.25
N GLY A 224 6.98 20.58 -4.83
CA GLY A 224 6.18 21.74 -5.19
C GLY A 224 4.84 21.83 -4.45
N PRO A 225 4.08 22.92 -4.69
CA PRO A 225 2.81 23.24 -4.02
C PRO A 225 1.59 22.53 -4.61
N GLY A 226 1.78 21.81 -5.72
CA GLY A 226 0.70 21.17 -6.48
C GLY A 226 0.23 19.85 -5.89
N PRO A 227 -0.79 19.24 -6.51
CA PRO A 227 -1.20 17.89 -6.16
C PRO A 227 -0.06 16.90 -6.44
N LEU A 228 0.01 15.85 -5.62
CA LEU A 228 0.99 14.78 -5.76
C LEU A 228 0.29 13.47 -6.08
N TYR A 229 0.73 12.82 -7.16
CA TYR A 229 0.18 11.55 -7.63
C TYR A 229 1.17 10.42 -7.40
N VAL A 230 0.75 9.39 -6.68
CA VAL A 230 1.56 8.22 -6.35
C VAL A 230 0.81 6.95 -6.71
N HIS A 231 1.29 6.21 -7.69
CA HIS A 231 0.72 4.93 -8.11
C HIS A 231 1.58 3.80 -7.57
N GLY A 232 0.96 2.74 -7.07
CA GLY A 232 1.66 1.55 -6.59
C GLY A 232 1.22 1.06 -5.21
N ALA A 233 1.74 -0.10 -4.85
CA ALA A 233 1.61 -0.64 -3.50
C ALA A 233 2.78 -0.14 -2.63
N ILE A 234 2.45 0.45 -1.49
CA ILE A 234 3.39 1.06 -0.57
C ILE A 234 3.40 0.28 0.74
N TYR A 235 4.56 -0.19 1.16
CA TYR A 235 4.80 -0.80 2.46
C TYR A 235 5.83 -0.01 3.24
N ALA A 236 5.40 0.60 4.35
CA ALA A 236 6.25 1.32 5.29
C ALA A 236 6.26 0.61 6.65
N GLY A 237 7.30 -0.18 6.92
CA GLY A 237 7.35 -1.05 8.10
C GLY A 237 7.18 -0.34 9.45
N ARG A 238 7.52 0.96 9.52
CA ARG A 238 7.31 1.82 10.70
C ARG A 238 6.32 2.95 10.45
N ILE A 239 6.52 3.78 9.43
CA ILE A 239 5.68 4.97 9.24
C ILE A 239 5.59 5.41 7.78
N PHE A 240 4.37 5.67 7.32
CA PHE A 240 4.13 6.49 6.13
C PHE A 240 3.97 7.95 6.56
N LYS A 241 4.79 8.86 6.03
CA LYS A 241 4.88 10.24 6.54
C LYS A 241 4.86 11.28 5.42
N VAL A 242 4.17 12.39 5.64
CA VAL A 242 4.35 13.63 4.86
C VAL A 242 5.29 14.55 5.63
N ARG A 243 6.45 14.88 5.04
CA ARG A 243 7.38 15.85 5.66
C ARG A 243 6.77 17.25 5.62
N ASP A 244 7.03 18.01 6.68
CA ASP A 244 6.61 19.42 6.80
C ASP A 244 5.14 19.69 6.44
N TYR A 245 4.25 18.76 6.80
CA TYR A 245 2.82 18.83 6.51
C TYR A 245 2.13 20.11 7.04
N ARG A 246 2.74 20.80 8.00
CA ARG A 246 2.23 22.04 8.62
C ARG A 246 2.38 23.27 7.74
N ARG A 247 3.22 23.21 6.70
CA ARG A 247 3.33 24.30 5.71
C ARG A 247 2.04 24.34 4.91
N ARG A 248 1.39 25.52 4.91
CA ARG A 248 0.08 25.72 4.31
C ARG A 248 0.20 25.86 2.79
N GLU A 249 0.05 24.74 2.11
CA GLU A 249 -0.11 24.63 0.66
C GLU A 249 -1.18 23.57 0.41
N LEU A 250 -2.45 23.95 0.61
CA LEU A 250 -3.59 23.02 0.52
C LEU A 250 -3.70 22.45 -0.90
N SER A 251 -3.45 21.17 -1.04
CA SER A 251 -3.63 20.43 -2.29
C SER A 251 -4.05 18.99 -2.01
N GLN A 252 -4.06 18.12 -3.02
CA GLN A 252 -4.42 16.72 -2.87
C GLN A 252 -3.19 15.81 -2.97
N LEU A 253 -3.08 14.87 -2.03
CA LEU A 253 -2.24 13.67 -2.18
C LEU A 253 -3.12 12.57 -2.73
N TYR A 254 -2.91 12.19 -3.99
CA TYR A 254 -3.63 11.12 -4.65
C TYR A 254 -2.77 9.86 -4.70
N ILE A 255 -3.26 8.77 -4.10
CA ILE A 255 -2.61 7.46 -4.14
C ILE A 255 -3.52 6.48 -4.88
N TYR A 256 -3.06 5.97 -6.02
CA TYR A 256 -3.72 4.88 -6.73
C TYR A 256 -2.98 3.56 -6.46
N GLY A 257 -3.55 2.71 -5.61
CA GLY A 257 -2.90 1.48 -5.16
C GLY A 257 -3.22 1.13 -3.71
N SER A 258 -2.18 0.89 -2.90
CA SER A 258 -2.35 0.48 -1.50
C SER A 258 -1.30 1.12 -0.59
N VAL A 259 -1.67 1.40 0.66
CA VAL A 259 -0.75 1.90 1.69
C VAL A 259 -0.81 1.01 2.92
N THR A 260 0.26 0.30 3.19
CA THR A 260 0.45 -0.46 4.43
C THR A 260 1.52 0.20 5.27
N ALA A 261 1.19 0.54 6.52
CA ALA A 261 2.13 1.22 7.38
C ALA A 261 2.09 0.75 8.84
N GLY A 262 3.26 0.79 9.50
CA GLY A 262 3.35 0.68 10.95
C GLY A 262 2.55 1.76 11.68
N SER A 263 2.58 2.98 11.14
CA SER A 263 1.87 4.16 11.61
C SER A 263 1.76 5.16 10.47
N VAL A 264 1.03 6.25 10.66
CA VAL A 264 0.87 7.32 9.67
C VAL A 264 1.05 8.68 10.32
N SER A 265 1.62 9.65 9.61
CA SER A 265 1.60 11.06 10.05
C SER A 265 0.35 11.76 9.55
N ALA A 266 0.07 12.94 10.12
CA ALA A 266 -0.86 13.88 9.49
C ALA A 266 -0.35 14.29 8.10
N THR A 267 -1.31 14.52 7.20
CA THR A 267 -1.09 15.00 5.83
C THR A 267 -1.57 16.44 5.70
N GLU A 268 -2.64 16.81 6.41
CA GLU A 268 -3.17 18.17 6.50
C GLU A 268 -2.37 19.04 7.48
N PRO A 269 -2.25 20.37 7.23
CA PRO A 269 -2.95 21.14 6.21
C PRO A 269 -2.34 21.12 4.80
N ARG A 270 -1.26 20.37 4.56
CA ARG A 270 -0.65 20.32 3.22
C ARG A 270 -1.51 19.54 2.23
N TYR A 271 -1.92 18.32 2.58
CA TYR A 271 -2.71 17.48 1.69
C TYR A 271 -4.00 16.98 2.33
N SER A 272 -5.12 17.16 1.62
CA SER A 272 -6.28 16.26 1.73
C SER A 272 -5.91 14.96 1.01
N THR A 273 -5.99 13.81 1.68
CA THR A 273 -5.53 12.54 1.09
C THR A 273 -6.68 11.83 0.40
N ARG A 274 -6.46 11.43 -0.85
CA ARG A 274 -7.34 10.50 -1.57
C ARG A 274 -6.58 9.21 -1.87
N ILE A 275 -7.07 8.09 -1.35
CA ILE A 275 -6.57 6.77 -1.69
C ILE A 275 -7.65 6.08 -2.52
N GLU A 276 -7.30 5.72 -3.74
CA GLU A 276 -8.13 4.92 -4.64
C GLU A 276 -7.45 3.56 -4.84
N PHE A 277 -8.16 2.49 -4.50
CA PHE A 277 -7.60 1.16 -4.56
C PHE A 277 -7.46 0.65 -6.00
N ASP A 278 -6.25 0.20 -6.34
CA ASP A 278 -5.99 -0.46 -7.61
C ASP A 278 -6.50 -1.90 -7.57
N LYS A 279 -7.68 -2.13 -8.17
CA LYS A 279 -8.38 -3.43 -8.14
C LYS A 279 -7.54 -4.60 -8.64
N ARG A 280 -6.57 -4.35 -9.52
CA ARG A 280 -5.65 -5.38 -10.03
C ARG A 280 -4.84 -6.02 -8.90
N LEU A 281 -4.67 -5.33 -7.77
CA LEU A 281 -3.98 -5.84 -6.59
C LEU A 281 -4.75 -6.97 -5.88
N GLU A 282 -6.07 -7.13 -6.10
CA GLU A 282 -6.83 -8.28 -5.58
C GLU A 282 -6.42 -9.58 -6.24
N GLU A 283 -6.03 -9.51 -7.52
CA GLU A 283 -5.63 -10.66 -8.32
C GLU A 283 -4.12 -10.86 -8.25
N ARG A 284 -3.35 -9.77 -8.44
CA ARG A 284 -1.90 -9.79 -8.57
C ARG A 284 -1.21 -8.93 -7.51
N ARG A 285 -0.47 -9.60 -6.64
CA ARG A 285 0.45 -8.97 -5.69
C ARG A 285 1.70 -8.47 -6.44
N PRO A 286 2.19 -7.24 -6.21
CA PRO A 286 3.49 -6.80 -6.73
C PRO A 286 4.58 -7.76 -6.24
N ALA A 287 5.54 -8.08 -7.10
CA ALA A 287 6.51 -9.11 -6.79
C ALA A 287 7.30 -8.74 -5.52
N GLY A 288 7.43 -9.70 -4.61
CA GLY A 288 8.00 -9.48 -3.30
C GLY A 288 7.14 -8.70 -2.31
N PHE A 289 5.96 -8.14 -2.61
CA PHE A 289 5.23 -7.37 -1.61
C PHE A 289 4.83 -8.21 -0.36
N PRO A 290 4.86 -7.68 0.87
CA PRO A 290 4.53 -8.47 2.07
C PRO A 290 3.11 -9.07 2.10
N VAL A 291 2.97 -10.25 2.71
CA VAL A 291 1.69 -10.95 2.92
C VAL A 291 1.26 -10.92 4.38
N THR A 292 -0.04 -11.13 4.60
CA THR A 292 -0.64 -11.24 5.94
C THR A 292 -0.68 -12.71 6.41
N ASP A 293 -1.11 -12.94 7.65
CA ASP A 293 -1.46 -14.27 8.17
C ASP A 293 -2.95 -14.63 7.94
N ARG A 294 -3.66 -13.85 7.13
CA ARG A 294 -5.10 -14.03 6.87
C ARG A 294 -5.35 -14.74 5.57
N PHE A 295 -6.44 -15.49 5.59
CA PHE A 295 -6.95 -16.22 4.44
C PHE A 295 -8.38 -15.76 4.17
N GLU A 296 -8.71 -15.58 2.90
CA GLU A 296 -10.07 -15.33 2.43
C GLU A 296 -10.53 -16.55 1.62
N LEU A 297 -11.80 -16.93 1.78
CA LEU A 297 -12.41 -18.00 1.02
C LEU A 297 -12.54 -17.54 -0.44
N THR A 298 -11.95 -18.27 -1.37
CA THR A 298 -12.06 -17.98 -2.81
C THR A 298 -13.19 -18.75 -3.47
N SER A 299 -13.42 -19.98 -3.03
CA SER A 299 -14.53 -20.81 -3.50
C SER A 299 -14.90 -21.84 -2.45
N TRP A 300 -16.19 -22.16 -2.42
CA TRP A 300 -16.76 -23.27 -1.69
C TRP A 300 -17.98 -23.74 -2.47
N ASP A 301 -18.04 -25.02 -2.79
CA ASP A 301 -19.13 -25.65 -3.53
C ASP A 301 -20.39 -25.86 -2.67
N GLY A 302 -20.27 -25.72 -1.34
CA GLY A 302 -21.37 -25.93 -0.40
C GLY A 302 -21.64 -27.42 -0.10
N GLU A 303 -20.85 -28.33 -0.67
CA GLU A 303 -21.10 -29.77 -0.58
C GLU A 303 -20.33 -30.41 0.59
N TRP A 304 -21.02 -31.35 1.25
CA TRP A 304 -20.48 -32.14 2.35
C TRP A 304 -20.47 -33.60 1.92
N THR A 305 -19.28 -34.20 1.88
CA THR A 305 -19.07 -35.61 1.51
C THR A 305 -18.82 -36.46 2.76
N ARG A 306 -19.30 -37.71 2.75
CA ARG A 306 -19.07 -38.65 3.86
C ARG A 306 -17.64 -39.18 3.79
N VAL A 307 -16.96 -39.25 4.93
CA VAL A 307 -15.56 -39.73 4.98
C VAL A 307 -15.43 -41.19 4.52
N SER A 308 -16.49 -42.01 4.65
CA SER A 308 -16.53 -43.40 4.18
C SER A 308 -16.39 -43.58 2.67
N ASP A 309 -16.67 -42.52 1.88
CA ASP A 309 -16.70 -42.61 0.42
C ASP A 309 -15.31 -42.34 -0.21
N SER A 310 -14.29 -42.08 0.62
CA SER A 310 -12.93 -41.71 0.20
C SER A 310 -11.88 -42.81 0.35
N VAL A 311 -12.26 -44.01 0.79
CA VAL A 311 -11.38 -45.19 0.79
C VAL A 311 -11.74 -46.07 -0.41
N GLY A 312 -11.44 -45.58 -1.61
CA GLY A 312 -11.77 -46.32 -2.82
C GLY A 312 -11.66 -45.48 -4.10
N GLN A 313 -10.51 -44.86 -4.33
CA GLN A 313 -9.99 -44.51 -5.66
C GLN A 313 -8.49 -44.24 -5.59
#